data_AF-A0A6P0YFK9-F1
#
_entry.id   AF-A0A6P0YFK9-F1
#
_cell.length_a   1.000
_cell.length_b   1.000
_cell.length_c   1.000
_cell.angle_alpha   90.00
_cell.angle_beta   90.00
_cell.angle_gamma   90.00
#
_symmetry.space_group_name_H-M   'P 1'
#
loop_
_entity.id
_entity.type
_entity.pdbx_description
1 polymer ?
#
loop_
_entity_poly.entity_id
_entity_poly.type
_entity_poly.pdbx_seq_one_letter_code
_entity_poly.pdbx_strand_id
1 'polypeptide(L)'
;LVEKWLKQDFFQQKPPKSTGRELFGKDYLFNCLADGENYNLSAADILATLTELTAASINHSYRNFLPNLPDQILLCGGGSHNLYLKERIQNLLVPIPVITTAEVGVDVDFKEAIAFAVLAYWRSLEIPSNLPEVTGAKAKVMLGEIHQPII
;
A
#
# COMPACT_ATOMS: atom_id res chain seq x y z
N LEU A 1 6.87 -15.11 -13.78
CA LEU A 1 5.53 -14.48 -13.70
C LEU A 1 5.58 -13.10 -13.07
N VAL A 2 6.10 -12.95 -11.84
CA VAL A 2 6.16 -11.64 -11.14
C VAL A 2 6.77 -10.51 -12.00
N GLU A 3 7.93 -10.76 -12.61
CA GLU A 3 8.57 -9.79 -13.52
C GLU A 3 7.71 -9.41 -14.73
N LYS A 4 6.91 -10.34 -15.25
CA LYS A 4 5.96 -10.07 -16.35
C LYS A 4 4.87 -9.13 -15.86
N TRP A 5 4.26 -9.42 -14.72
CA TRP A 5 3.16 -8.63 -14.16
C TRP A 5 3.61 -7.23 -13.71
N LEU A 6 4.83 -7.10 -13.19
CA LEU A 6 5.41 -5.80 -12.83
C LEU A 6 5.62 -4.86 -14.02
N LYS A 7 5.61 -5.35 -15.27
CA LYS A 7 5.69 -4.50 -16.47
C LYS A 7 4.37 -3.78 -16.77
N GLN A 8 3.27 -4.11 -16.10
CA GLN A 8 2.00 -3.42 -16.28
C GLN A 8 2.13 -1.93 -15.96
N ASP A 9 1.45 -1.09 -16.77
CA ASP A 9 1.58 0.36 -16.76
C ASP A 9 1.46 1.01 -15.37
N PHE A 10 0.54 0.53 -14.53
CA PHE A 10 0.34 1.08 -13.19
C PHE A 10 1.61 1.06 -12.32
N PHE A 11 2.40 -0.01 -12.41
CA PHE A 11 3.64 -0.10 -11.64
C PHE A 11 4.70 0.88 -12.15
N GLN A 12 4.69 1.19 -13.45
CA GLN A 12 5.63 2.10 -14.11
C GLN A 12 5.27 3.59 -13.96
N GLN A 13 4.01 3.91 -13.67
CA GLN A 13 3.56 5.30 -13.47
C GLN A 13 4.28 5.96 -12.29
N LYS A 14 4.71 7.22 -12.45
CA LYS A 14 5.29 8.03 -11.37
C LYS A 14 4.19 8.53 -10.42
N PRO A 15 4.50 8.74 -9.11
CA PRO A 15 3.60 9.43 -8.20
C PRO A 15 3.26 10.87 -8.67
N PRO A 16 2.10 11.43 -8.28
CA PRO A 16 1.06 10.84 -7.43
C PRO A 16 0.22 9.80 -8.17
N LYS A 17 -0.07 8.67 -7.52
CA LYS A 17 -0.91 7.59 -8.08
C LYS A 17 -1.66 6.84 -7.00
N SER A 18 -2.85 6.34 -7.34
CA SER A 18 -3.70 5.51 -6.47
C SER A 18 -4.39 4.43 -7.30
N THR A 19 -4.84 3.36 -6.65
CA THR A 19 -5.58 2.27 -7.29
C THR A 19 -6.47 1.56 -6.26
N GLY A 20 -7.36 0.72 -6.73
CA GLY A 20 -8.19 -0.18 -5.97
C GLY A 20 -8.64 -1.39 -6.79
N ARG A 21 -9.85 -1.85 -6.50
CA ARG A 21 -10.42 -3.08 -7.07
C ARG A 21 -10.80 -2.94 -8.54
N GLU A 22 -10.88 -1.71 -9.06
CA GLU A 22 -11.09 -1.43 -10.47
C GLU A 22 -9.93 -1.93 -11.35
N LEU A 23 -8.71 -1.99 -10.81
CA LEU A 23 -7.55 -2.50 -11.53
C LEU A 23 -7.06 -3.86 -10.99
N PHE A 24 -7.02 -4.02 -9.67
CA PHE A 24 -6.53 -5.23 -9.00
C PHE A 24 -7.68 -6.02 -8.36
N GLY A 25 -8.74 -6.22 -9.13
CA GLY A 25 -9.94 -6.94 -8.73
C GLY A 25 -9.96 -8.42 -9.15
N LYS A 26 -11.18 -8.98 -9.20
CA LYS A 26 -11.42 -10.39 -9.55
C LYS A 26 -10.88 -10.76 -10.94
N ASP A 27 -11.03 -9.87 -11.91
CA ASP A 27 -10.57 -10.12 -13.28
C ASP A 27 -9.05 -10.18 -13.37
N TYR A 28 -8.34 -9.35 -12.59
CA TYR A 28 -6.89 -9.41 -12.48
C TYR A 28 -6.43 -10.77 -11.91
N LEU A 29 -7.09 -11.24 -10.85
CA LEU A 29 -6.82 -12.56 -10.28
C LEU A 29 -7.01 -13.68 -11.30
N PHE A 30 -8.09 -13.65 -12.10
CA PHE A 30 -8.31 -14.67 -13.13
C PHE A 30 -7.24 -14.66 -14.21
N ASN A 31 -6.78 -13.48 -14.63
CA ASN A 31 -5.66 -13.38 -15.56
C ASN A 31 -4.36 -13.95 -14.97
N CYS A 32 -4.08 -13.69 -13.68
CA CYS A 32 -2.94 -14.29 -12.99
C CYS A 32 -3.04 -15.81 -12.90
N LEU A 33 -4.24 -16.35 -12.63
CA LEU A 33 -4.48 -17.79 -12.58
C LEU A 33 -4.24 -18.44 -13.96
N ALA A 34 -4.80 -17.88 -15.03
CA ALA A 34 -4.58 -18.36 -16.39
C ALA A 34 -3.10 -18.28 -16.80
N ASP A 35 -2.39 -17.23 -16.40
CA ASP A 35 -0.95 -17.13 -16.59
C ASP A 35 -0.18 -18.24 -15.85
N GLY A 36 -0.63 -18.61 -14.65
CA GLY A 36 -0.07 -19.68 -13.83
C GLY A 36 -0.29 -21.08 -14.40
N GLU A 37 -1.40 -21.32 -15.10
CA GLU A 37 -1.70 -22.61 -15.75
C GLU A 37 -0.63 -23.01 -16.78
N ASN A 38 -0.08 -22.04 -17.51
CA ASN A 38 1.02 -22.28 -18.48
C ASN A 38 2.28 -22.88 -17.85
N TYR A 39 2.42 -22.76 -16.53
CA TYR A 39 3.56 -23.25 -15.76
C TYR A 39 3.18 -24.42 -14.84
N ASN A 40 1.93 -24.92 -14.91
CA ASN A 40 1.39 -25.95 -14.03
C ASN A 40 1.57 -25.62 -12.53
N LEU A 41 1.42 -24.34 -12.16
CA LEU A 41 1.56 -23.94 -10.76
C LEU A 41 0.47 -24.57 -9.89
N SER A 42 0.86 -25.04 -8.70
CA SER A 42 -0.11 -25.44 -7.69
C SER A 42 -0.84 -24.21 -7.12
N ALA A 43 -1.93 -24.45 -6.38
CA ALA A 43 -2.62 -23.39 -5.65
C ALA A 43 -1.70 -22.67 -4.62
N ALA A 44 -0.75 -23.40 -4.03
CA ALA A 44 0.23 -22.83 -3.12
C ALA A 44 1.23 -21.94 -3.86
N ASP A 45 1.72 -22.39 -5.03
CA ASP A 45 2.69 -21.65 -5.83
C ASP A 45 2.09 -20.37 -6.39
N ILE A 46 0.84 -20.40 -6.86
CA ILE A 46 0.19 -19.17 -7.35
C ILE A 46 -0.03 -18.17 -6.23
N LEU A 47 -0.43 -18.61 -5.03
CA LEU A 47 -0.58 -17.73 -3.87
C LEU A 47 0.75 -17.13 -3.43
N ALA A 48 1.82 -17.93 -3.41
CA ALA A 48 3.17 -17.47 -3.15
C ALA A 48 3.63 -16.44 -4.21
N THR A 49 3.33 -16.69 -5.48
CA THR A 49 3.68 -15.80 -6.61
C THR A 49 2.92 -14.47 -6.54
N LEU A 50 1.63 -14.48 -6.16
CA LEU A 50 0.84 -13.27 -5.96
C LEU A 50 1.34 -12.47 -4.74
N THR A 51 1.70 -13.16 -3.66
CA THR A 51 2.31 -12.51 -2.49
C THR A 51 3.65 -11.87 -2.85
N GLU A 52 4.46 -12.56 -3.66
CA GLU A 52 5.72 -12.04 -4.17
C GLU A 52 5.51 -10.82 -5.08
N LEU A 53 4.46 -10.80 -5.91
CA LEU A 53 4.10 -9.62 -6.70
C LEU A 53 3.85 -8.40 -5.79
N THR A 54 3.14 -8.57 -4.68
CA THR A 54 2.94 -7.49 -3.69
C THR A 54 4.28 -6.99 -3.15
N ALA A 55 5.13 -7.87 -2.60
CA ALA A 55 6.42 -7.49 -2.05
C ALA A 55 7.34 -6.83 -3.10
N ALA A 56 7.40 -7.42 -4.31
CA ALA A 56 8.23 -6.93 -5.39
C ALA A 56 7.73 -5.58 -5.95
N SER A 57 6.41 -5.33 -5.96
CA SER A 57 5.85 -4.03 -6.35
C SER A 57 6.15 -2.91 -5.34
N ILE A 58 6.19 -3.24 -4.04
CA ILE A 58 6.64 -2.33 -2.98
C ILE A 58 8.11 -2.01 -3.19
N ASN A 59 8.98 -3.03 -3.33
CA ASN A 59 10.40 -2.82 -3.60
C ASN A 59 10.64 -2.01 -4.89
N HIS A 60 9.96 -2.33 -5.98
CA HIS A 60 10.02 -1.58 -7.24
C HIS A 60 9.72 -0.09 -7.01
N SER A 61 8.65 0.22 -6.27
CA SER A 61 8.27 1.60 -5.98
C SER A 61 9.30 2.33 -5.12
N TYR A 62 9.86 1.65 -4.11
CA TYR A 62 10.90 2.21 -3.24
C TYR A 62 12.16 2.55 -4.03
N ARG A 63 12.61 1.63 -4.89
CA ARG A 63 13.87 1.80 -5.66
C ARG A 63 13.75 2.85 -6.77
N ASN A 64 12.57 3.00 -7.37
CA ASN A 64 12.40 3.84 -8.56
C ASN A 64 11.84 5.23 -8.29
N PHE A 65 11.11 5.43 -7.18
CA PHE A 65 10.37 6.67 -6.96
C PHE A 65 10.73 7.42 -5.68
N LEU A 66 11.42 6.78 -4.72
CA LEU A 66 11.94 7.51 -3.57
C LEU A 66 13.24 8.23 -3.94
N PRO A 67 13.40 9.50 -3.56
CA PRO A 67 14.65 10.23 -3.79
C PRO A 67 15.82 9.62 -2.99
N ASN A 68 15.52 9.10 -1.79
CA ASN A 68 16.44 8.34 -0.94
C ASN A 68 15.66 7.21 -0.27
N LEU A 69 16.33 6.09 -0.01
CA LEU A 69 15.76 5.02 0.78
C LEU A 69 15.62 5.45 2.25
N PRO A 70 14.55 5.05 2.95
CA PRO A 70 14.35 5.41 4.35
C PRO A 70 15.25 4.59 5.26
N ASP A 71 15.50 5.11 6.46
CA ASP A 71 16.24 4.42 7.51
C ASP A 71 15.46 3.25 8.13
N GLN A 72 14.12 3.27 8.02
CA GLN A 72 13.23 2.26 8.58
C GLN A 72 11.87 2.23 7.85
N ILE A 73 11.22 1.07 7.86
CA ILE A 73 9.86 0.86 7.37
C ILE A 73 8.95 0.46 8.53
N LEU A 74 7.79 1.12 8.63
CA LEU A 74 6.72 0.80 9.58
C LEU A 74 5.53 0.16 8.84
N LEU A 75 5.28 -1.13 9.06
CA LEU A 75 4.14 -1.85 8.52
C LEU A 75 2.91 -1.70 9.42
N CYS A 76 1.75 -1.48 8.80
CA CYS A 76 0.44 -1.46 9.44
C CYS A 76 -0.62 -2.12 8.54
N GLY A 77 -1.84 -2.25 9.06
CA GLY A 77 -2.97 -2.90 8.40
C GLY A 77 -2.85 -4.42 8.36
N GLY A 78 -3.89 -5.09 7.85
CA GLY A 78 -4.00 -6.56 7.89
C GLY A 78 -2.83 -7.32 7.24
N GLY A 79 -2.16 -6.71 6.25
CA GLY A 79 -0.97 -7.29 5.60
C GLY A 79 0.22 -7.47 6.54
N SER A 80 0.29 -6.70 7.64
CA SER A 80 1.35 -6.82 8.65
C SER A 80 1.30 -8.15 9.42
N HIS A 81 0.12 -8.80 9.48
CA HIS A 81 -0.06 -10.12 10.08
C HIS A 81 0.39 -11.26 9.16
N ASN A 82 0.59 -11.00 7.86
CA ASN A 82 1.13 -12.00 6.93
C ASN A 82 2.65 -12.09 7.09
N LEU A 83 3.11 -13.03 7.92
CA LEU A 83 4.52 -13.23 8.23
C LEU A 83 5.36 -13.53 6.98
N TYR A 84 4.81 -14.29 6.02
CA TYR A 84 5.50 -14.58 4.76
C TYR A 84 5.69 -13.29 3.94
N LEU A 85 4.65 -12.47 3.77
CA LEU A 85 4.77 -11.18 3.09
C LEU A 85 5.78 -10.25 3.77
N LYS A 86 5.75 -10.15 5.11
CA LYS A 86 6.72 -9.36 5.89
C LYS A 86 8.15 -9.82 5.62
N GLU A 87 8.39 -11.14 5.64
CA GLU A 87 9.69 -11.73 5.32
C GLU A 87 10.14 -11.38 3.89
N ARG A 88 9.25 -11.51 2.90
CA ARG A 88 9.55 -11.16 1.50
C ARG A 88 9.93 -9.69 1.36
N ILE A 89 9.19 -8.78 1.99
CA ILE A 89 9.50 -7.34 1.99
C ILE A 89 10.87 -7.08 2.63
N GLN A 90 11.15 -7.66 3.80
CA GLN A 90 12.43 -7.49 4.50
C GLN A 90 13.62 -7.97 3.66
N ASN A 91 13.48 -9.11 2.97
CA ASN A 91 14.54 -9.66 2.12
C ASN A 91 14.82 -8.80 0.89
N LEU A 92 13.79 -8.22 0.27
CA LEU A 92 13.95 -7.36 -0.91
C LEU A 92 14.48 -5.95 -0.58
N LEU A 93 14.18 -5.45 0.62
CA LEU A 93 14.53 -4.08 1.04
C LEU A 93 15.75 -4.01 1.96
N VAL A 94 16.52 -5.09 2.10
CA VAL A 94 17.82 -5.06 2.81
C VAL A 94 18.67 -3.87 2.32
N PRO A 95 19.32 -3.12 3.24
CA PRO A 95 19.42 -3.36 4.69
C PRO A 95 18.36 -2.65 5.56
N ILE A 96 17.28 -2.12 4.97
CA ILE A 96 16.29 -1.31 5.70
C ILE A 96 15.54 -2.20 6.72
N PRO A 97 15.50 -1.86 8.02
CA PRO A 97 14.69 -2.57 9.00
C PRO A 97 13.20 -2.43 8.71
N VAL A 98 12.49 -3.57 8.73
CA VAL A 98 11.04 -3.63 8.57
C VAL A 98 10.39 -4.02 9.90
N ILE A 99 9.84 -3.02 10.59
CA ILE A 99 9.11 -3.20 11.85
C ILE A 99 7.63 -2.88 11.65
N THR A 100 6.81 -3.14 12.65
CA THR A 100 5.39 -2.80 12.68
C THR A 100 5.15 -1.48 13.40
N THR A 101 4.02 -0.82 13.15
CA THR A 101 3.63 0.36 13.93
C THR A 101 3.41 0.02 15.41
N ALA A 102 3.06 -1.23 15.73
CA ALA A 102 2.85 -1.67 17.11
C ALA A 102 4.15 -1.60 17.93
N GLU A 103 5.30 -1.89 17.29
CA GLU A 103 6.63 -1.78 17.90
C GLU A 103 7.01 -0.34 18.27
N VAL A 104 6.32 0.66 17.70
CA VAL A 104 6.46 2.09 18.05
C VAL A 104 5.22 2.66 18.75
N GLY A 105 4.36 1.80 19.30
CA GLY A 105 3.25 2.18 20.17
C GLY A 105 1.92 2.47 19.48
N VAL A 106 1.77 2.16 18.19
CA VAL A 106 0.50 2.34 17.46
C VAL A 106 0.05 1.00 16.89
N ASP A 107 -1.07 0.48 17.40
CA ASP A 107 -1.64 -0.78 16.94
C ASP A 107 -1.77 -0.82 15.40
N VAL A 108 -1.37 -1.95 14.81
CA VAL A 108 -1.33 -2.14 13.35
C VAL A 108 -2.71 -2.04 12.71
N ASP A 109 -3.78 -2.43 13.42
CA ASP A 109 -5.14 -2.46 12.91
C ASP A 109 -5.86 -1.12 13.10
N PHE A 110 -5.41 -0.29 14.05
CA PHE A 110 -6.09 0.98 14.36
C PHE A 110 -5.51 2.21 13.64
N LYS A 111 -4.37 2.09 12.96
CA LYS A 111 -3.70 3.23 12.31
C LYS A 111 -4.62 4.01 11.37
N GLU A 112 -5.49 3.33 10.60
CA GLU A 112 -6.41 4.02 9.68
C GLU A 112 -7.55 4.72 10.41
N ALA A 113 -8.14 4.09 11.43
CA ALA A 113 -9.17 4.71 12.26
C ALA A 113 -8.65 5.95 13.00
N ILE A 114 -7.43 5.88 13.54
CA ILE A 114 -6.73 7.02 14.15
C ILE A 114 -6.53 8.13 13.11
N ALA A 115 -6.13 7.80 11.87
CA ALA A 115 -5.97 8.81 10.82
C ALA A 115 -7.30 9.54 10.53
N PHE A 116 -8.43 8.84 10.46
CA PHE A 116 -9.74 9.49 10.30
C PHE A 116 -10.13 10.38 11.49
N ALA A 117 -9.82 9.96 12.72
CA ALA A 117 -10.04 10.81 13.90
C ALA A 117 -9.21 12.11 13.83
N VAL A 118 -7.95 12.02 13.39
CA VAL A 118 -7.09 13.19 13.17
C VAL A 118 -7.63 14.08 12.04
N LEU A 119 -8.12 13.51 10.94
CA LEU A 119 -8.75 14.27 9.85
C LEU A 119 -9.99 15.03 10.33
N ALA A 120 -10.84 14.40 11.16
CA ALA A 120 -12.00 15.05 11.76
C ALA A 120 -11.60 16.18 12.71
N TYR A 121 -10.58 15.95 13.54
CA TYR A 121 -10.03 16.98 14.43
C TYR A 121 -9.49 18.19 13.65
N TRP A 122 -8.71 17.95 12.59
CA TRP A 122 -8.23 19.03 11.72
C TRP A 122 -9.37 19.76 11.01
N ARG A 123 -10.42 19.05 10.56
CA ARG A 123 -11.61 19.70 9.99
C ARG A 123 -12.29 20.62 11.01
N SER A 124 -12.38 20.21 12.27
CA SER A 124 -12.97 21.04 13.35
C SER A 124 -12.15 22.30 13.67
N LEU A 125 -10.86 22.30 13.36
CA LEU A 125 -9.94 23.43 13.51
C LEU A 125 -9.71 24.20 12.20
N GLU A 126 -10.43 23.86 11.14
CA GLU A 126 -10.28 24.44 9.79
C GLU A 126 -8.86 24.30 9.21
N ILE A 127 -8.13 23.25 9.61
CA ILE A 127 -6.78 22.95 9.12
C ILE A 127 -6.88 22.08 7.86
N PRO A 128 -6.26 22.50 6.72
CA PRO A 128 -6.15 21.66 5.54
C PRO A 128 -5.39 20.36 5.83
N SER A 129 -5.93 19.23 5.38
CA SER A 129 -5.41 17.91 5.74
C SER A 129 -4.81 17.11 4.59
N ASN A 130 -5.00 17.55 3.34
CA ASN A 130 -4.33 16.96 2.20
C ASN A 130 -2.91 17.54 2.02
N LEU A 131 -2.05 16.75 1.40
CA LEU A 131 -0.75 17.20 0.91
C LEU A 131 -0.75 17.17 -0.63
N PRO A 132 -0.74 18.33 -1.32
CA PRO A 132 -0.63 18.43 -2.77
C PRO A 132 0.48 17.56 -3.39
N GLU A 133 1.62 17.48 -2.72
CA GLU A 133 2.78 16.67 -3.13
C GLU A 133 2.48 15.15 -3.12
N VAL A 134 1.50 14.72 -2.32
CA VAL A 134 1.07 13.30 -2.22
C VAL A 134 -0.10 13.03 -3.16
N THR A 135 -1.07 13.95 -3.25
CA THR A 135 -2.34 13.70 -3.96
C THR A 135 -2.39 14.27 -5.38
N GLY A 136 -1.48 15.17 -5.75
CA GLY A 136 -1.55 15.93 -7.00
C GLY A 136 -2.60 17.05 -6.99
N ALA A 137 -3.21 17.37 -5.85
CA ALA A 137 -4.15 18.47 -5.74
C ALA A 137 -3.47 19.81 -6.06
N LYS A 138 -4.19 20.76 -6.68
CA LYS A 138 -3.65 22.09 -7.02
C LYS A 138 -3.38 22.97 -5.81
N ALA A 139 -4.01 22.68 -4.68
CA ALA A 139 -3.90 23.45 -3.45
C ALA A 139 -4.15 22.56 -2.23
N LYS A 140 -3.71 23.05 -1.06
CA LYS A 140 -4.15 22.53 0.24
C LYS A 140 -5.61 22.93 0.45
N VAL A 141 -6.44 21.99 0.87
CA VAL A 141 -7.89 22.12 1.07
C VAL A 141 -8.30 21.42 2.35
N MET A 142 -9.37 21.92 2.98
CA MET A 142 -10.03 21.21 4.06
C MET A 142 -10.78 20.00 3.49
N LEU A 143 -10.59 18.84 4.11
CA LEU A 143 -11.31 17.62 3.75
C LEU A 143 -12.46 17.37 4.73
N GLY A 144 -13.50 16.70 4.25
CA GLY A 144 -14.64 16.26 5.06
C GLY A 144 -15.76 17.29 5.22
N GLU A 145 -16.93 16.78 5.59
CA GLU A 145 -18.15 17.56 5.83
C GLU A 145 -18.59 17.39 7.29
N ILE A 146 -19.07 18.47 7.90
CA ILE A 146 -19.56 18.46 9.28
C ILE A 146 -21.07 18.27 9.25
N HIS A 147 -21.53 17.11 9.75
CA HIS A 147 -22.95 16.85 9.95
C HIS A 147 -23.27 17.05 11.43
N GLN A 148 -24.16 18.00 11.72
CA GLN A 148 -24.62 18.24 13.07
C GLN A 148 -25.50 17.08 13.55
N PRO A 149 -25.38 16.65 14.82
CA PRO A 149 -26.26 15.63 15.36
C PRO A 149 -27.71 16.11 15.30
N ILE A 150 -28.63 15.19 15.03
CA ILE A 150 -30.06 15.46 15.16
C ILE A 150 -30.35 15.49 16.66
N ILE A 151 -30.66 16.69 17.17
CA ILE A 151 -31.08 16.92 18.55
C ILE A 151 -32.54 16.50 18.71
#